data_AF-A0A3B9ASD1-F1
#
_entry.id   AF-A0A3B9ASD1-F1
#
_cell.length_a   1.000
_cell.length_b   1.000
_cell.length_c   1.000
_cell.angle_alpha   90.00
_cell.angle_beta   90.00
_cell.angle_gamma   90.00
#
_symmetry.space_group_name_H-M   'P 1'
#
loop_
_entity.id
_entity.type
_entity.pdbx_description
1 polymer ?
#
loop_
_entity_poly.entity_id
_entity_poly.type
_entity_poly.pdbx_seq_one_letter_code
_entity_poly.pdbx_strand_id
1 'polypeptide(L)' 'AWQFEEDTPAQSSEGYYQGAYMPYGKGKLVMMGEAAMFTAQLSGPNRAPTGLNVPAARQNGQLLLNLIRWLDEGR' A
#
# COMPACT_ATOMS: atom_id res chain seq x y z
N ALA A 1 0.34 -19.37 3.26
CA ALA A 1 0.13 -18.27 4.23
C ALA A 1 -1.25 -17.64 4.11
N TRP A 2 -1.95 -17.76 2.97
CA TRP A 2 -3.33 -17.31 2.80
C TRP A 2 -4.16 -18.48 2.29
N GLN A 3 -4.78 -19.23 3.21
CA GLN A 3 -5.77 -20.26 2.88
C GLN A 3 -7.11 -19.70 3.35
N PHE A 4 -8.01 -19.47 2.41
CA PHE A 4 -9.37 -19.01 2.68
C PHE A 4 -10.29 -20.15 2.24
N GLU A 5 -11.10 -20.63 3.17
CA GLU A 5 -12.15 -21.62 2.88
C GLU A 5 -13.37 -20.92 2.25
N GLU A 6 -14.25 -21.68 1.61
CA GLU A 6 -15.44 -21.14 0.93
C GLU A 6 -16.34 -20.30 1.85
N ASP A 7 -16.38 -20.63 3.15
CA ASP A 7 -17.19 -19.95 4.16
C ASP A 7 -16.43 -18.83 4.90
N THR A 8 -15.18 -18.53 4.51
CA THR A 8 -14.43 -17.45 5.15
C THR A 8 -15.08 -16.10 4.86
N PRO A 9 -15.54 -15.34 5.88
CA PRO A 9 -16.18 -14.06 5.64
C PRO A 9 -15.25 -13.09 4.93
N ALA A 10 -15.74 -12.45 3.88
CA ALA A 10 -15.04 -11.41 3.14
C ALA A 10 -15.84 -10.11 3.18
N GLN A 11 -15.15 -9.00 3.42
CA GLN A 11 -15.72 -7.66 3.33
C GLN A 11 -14.91 -6.84 2.35
N SER A 12 -15.58 -6.19 1.40
CA SER A 12 -14.93 -5.26 0.49
C SER A 12 -14.42 -4.03 1.26
N SER A 13 -13.18 -3.63 0.98
CA SER A 13 -12.61 -2.37 1.45
C SER A 13 -12.80 -1.23 0.45
N GLU A 14 -13.63 -1.43 -0.59
CA GLU A 14 -13.93 -0.41 -1.59
C GLU A 14 -14.57 0.82 -0.94
N GLY A 15 -14.11 2.01 -1.34
CA GLY A 15 -14.55 3.28 -0.76
C GLY A 15 -13.93 3.63 0.59
N TYR A 16 -13.15 2.74 1.22
CA TYR A 16 -12.42 3.05 2.45
C TYR A 16 -11.06 3.70 2.17
N TYR A 17 -10.65 4.61 3.06
CA TYR A 17 -9.31 5.21 3.01
C TYR A 17 -8.23 4.14 3.22
N GLN A 18 -7.25 4.11 2.32
CA GLN A 18 -6.15 3.13 2.34
C GLN A 18 -4.85 3.67 2.94
N GLY A 19 -4.86 4.91 3.44
CA GLY A 19 -3.71 5.48 4.13
C GLY A 19 -4.04 6.74 4.91
N ALA A 20 -3.19 7.05 5.89
CA ALA A 20 -3.25 8.24 6.73
C ALA A 20 -1.84 8.77 6.98
N TYR A 21 -1.70 10.08 7.09
CA TYR A 21 -0.43 10.73 7.42
C TYR A 21 -0.65 11.86 8.42
N MET A 22 0.27 12.02 9.37
CA MET A 22 0.20 13.11 10.36
C MET A 22 1.55 13.36 11.05
N PRO A 23 1.82 14.59 11.53
CA PRO A 23 2.86 14.81 12.52
C PRO A 23 2.59 14.00 13.80
N TYR A 24 3.63 13.50 14.45
CA TYR A 24 3.53 12.80 15.72
C TYR A 24 4.73 13.10 16.62
N GLY A 25 4.48 13.81 17.72
CA GLY A 25 5.55 14.31 18.60
C GLY A 25 6.51 15.22 17.84
N LYS A 26 7.80 14.85 17.81
CA LYS A 26 8.84 15.56 17.04
C LYS A 26 9.03 15.01 15.62
N GLY A 27 8.23 14.03 15.21
CA GLY A 27 8.37 13.33 13.94
C GLY A 27 7.09 13.35 13.10
N LYS A 28 7.04 12.44 12.13
CA LYS A 28 5.97 12.29 11.15
C LYS A 28 5.62 10.81 11.00
N LEU A 29 4.35 10.50 10.77
CA LEU A 29 3.82 9.15 10.61
C LEU A 29 3.06 9.05 9.29
N VAL A 30 3.26 7.93 8.58
CA VAL A 30 2.45 7.50 7.44
C VAL A 30 2.05 6.05 7.72
N MET A 31 0.76 5.74 7.62
CA MET A 31 0.21 4.39 7.73
C MET A 31 -0.55 4.03 6.46
N MET A 32 -0.40 2.80 5.99
CA MET A 32 -1.05 2.28 4.80
C MET A 32 -1.81 0.99 5.14
N GLY A 33 -3.02 0.83 4.62
CA GLY A 33 -3.90 -0.31 4.88
C GLY A 33 -3.62 -1.54 4.01
N GLU A 34 -2.90 -1.38 2.91
CA GLU A 34 -2.54 -2.46 1.98
C GLU A 34 -1.02 -2.70 2.01
N ALA A 35 -0.61 -3.87 2.49
CA ALA A 35 0.80 -4.22 2.67
C ALA A 35 1.56 -4.35 1.34
N ALA A 36 0.88 -4.74 0.27
CA ALA A 36 1.48 -4.93 -1.05
C ALA A 36 1.41 -3.68 -1.94
N MET A 37 0.84 -2.56 -1.49
CA MET A 37 0.58 -1.39 -2.35
C MET A 37 1.86 -0.83 -3.03
N PHE A 38 2.99 -0.90 -2.31
CA PHE A 38 4.28 -0.36 -2.73
C PHE A 38 5.33 -1.42 -3.08
N THR A 39 4.90 -2.67 -3.30
CA THR A 39 5.82 -3.74 -3.73
C THR A 39 6.09 -3.69 -5.23
N ALA A 40 7.23 -4.22 -5.66
CA ALA A 40 7.53 -4.54 -7.05
C ALA A 40 7.48 -6.06 -7.33
N GLN A 41 6.96 -6.84 -6.40
CA GLN A 41 6.89 -8.30 -6.50
C GLN A 41 5.95 -8.78 -7.61
N LEU A 42 6.21 -10.01 -8.05
CA LEU A 42 5.32 -10.80 -8.89
C LEU A 42 4.72 -11.91 -8.04
N SER A 43 3.39 -12.06 -8.06
CA SER A 43 2.66 -12.97 -7.19
C SER A 43 2.21 -14.24 -7.93
N GLY A 44 2.28 -15.36 -7.21
CA GLY A 44 1.79 -16.66 -7.63
C GLY A 44 2.54 -17.28 -8.82
N PRO A 45 2.11 -18.49 -9.26
CA PRO A 45 2.73 -19.22 -10.36
C PRO A 45 2.73 -18.45 -11.68
N ASN A 46 1.69 -17.63 -11.91
CA ASN A 46 1.52 -16.85 -13.13
C ASN A 46 2.34 -15.54 -13.13
N ARG A 47 3.12 -15.27 -12.08
CA ARG A 47 3.95 -14.07 -11.93
C ARG A 47 3.15 -12.78 -12.16
N ALA A 48 1.92 -12.72 -11.63
CA ALA A 48 1.07 -11.57 -11.79
C ALA A 48 1.70 -10.34 -11.12
N PRO A 49 1.80 -9.18 -11.79
CA PRO A 49 2.35 -7.99 -11.17
C PRO A 49 1.48 -7.52 -10.01
N THR A 50 2.12 -7.07 -8.93
CA THR A 50 1.47 -6.51 -7.74
C THR A 50 2.01 -5.13 -7.41
N GLY A 51 1.29 -4.38 -6.57
CA GLY A 51 1.71 -3.06 -6.10
C GLY A 51 2.00 -2.08 -7.23
N LEU A 52 3.25 -1.61 -7.27
CA LEU A 52 3.75 -0.60 -8.21
C LEU A 52 3.66 -1.02 -9.68
N ASN A 53 3.67 -2.33 -9.95
CA ASN A 53 3.69 -2.87 -11.30
C ASN A 53 2.28 -3.06 -11.90
N VAL A 54 1.22 -2.81 -11.12
CA VAL A 54 -0.16 -2.93 -11.62
C VAL A 54 -0.48 -1.75 -12.55
N PRO A 55 -0.92 -1.96 -13.80
CA PRO A 55 -1.15 -0.86 -14.75
C PRO A 55 -2.20 0.16 -14.32
N ALA A 56 -3.13 -0.18 -13.42
CA ALA A 56 -4.10 0.76 -12.85
C ALA A 56 -3.49 1.64 -11.74
N ALA A 57 -2.39 1.20 -11.13
CA ALA A 57 -1.74 1.84 -9.98
C ALA A 57 -0.57 2.76 -10.37
N ARG A 58 -0.60 3.37 -11.57
CA ARG A 58 0.53 4.13 -12.14
C ARG A 58 1.00 5.29 -11.25
N GLN A 59 0.11 5.80 -10.40
CA GLN A 59 0.40 6.90 -9.49
C GLN A 59 1.05 6.45 -8.17
N ASN A 60 1.07 5.15 -7.84
CA ASN A 60 1.63 4.65 -6.58
C ASN A 60 3.12 4.97 -6.45
N GLY A 61 3.88 4.95 -7.55
CA GLY A 61 5.30 5.31 -7.54
C GLY A 61 5.52 6.77 -7.14
N GLN A 62 4.74 7.69 -7.70
CA GLN A 62 4.84 9.11 -7.34
C GLN A 62 4.32 9.37 -5.92
N LEU A 63 3.24 8.70 -5.52
CA LEU A 63 2.71 8.77 -4.15
C LEU A 63 3.77 8.33 -3.13
N LEU A 64 4.40 7.17 -3.33
CA LEU A 64 5.48 6.68 -2.47
C LEU A 64 6.62 7.70 -2.38
N LEU A 65 7.06 8.25 -3.50
CA LEU A 65 8.11 9.27 -3.52
C LEU A 65 7.72 10.52 -2.71
N ASN A 66 6.48 10.97 -2.83
CA ASN A 66 5.98 12.12 -2.06
C ASN A 66 5.92 11.82 -0.56
N LEU A 67 5.48 10.61 -0.18
CA LEU A 67 5.43 10.20 1.23
C LEU A 67 6.83 10.14 1.85
N ILE A 68 7.81 9.57 1.14
CA ILE A 68 9.19 9.50 1.62
C ILE A 68 9.82 10.89 1.72
N ARG A 69 9.60 11.76 0.72
CA ARG A 69 10.06 13.16 0.79
C ARG A 69 9.44 13.90 1.98
N TRP A 70 8.13 13.77 2.17
CA TRP A 70 7.46 14.40 3.30
C TRP A 70 7.97 13.87 4.65
N LEU A 71 8.28 12.57 4.75
CA LEU A 71 8.88 11.97 5.94
C LEU A 71 10.32 12.45 6.20
N ASP A 72 11.10 12.72 5.15
CA ASP A 72 12.51 13.16 5.24
C ASP A 72 12.66 14.68 5.41
N GLU A 73 11.70 15.48 4.93
CA GLU A 73 11.69 16.94 5.06
C GLU A 73 11.82 17.39 6.53
N GLY A 74 12.79 18.27 6.81
CA GLY A 74 12.98 18.88 8.14
C GLY A 74 13.93 18.12 9.07
N ARG A 75 14.77 17.23 8.53
CA ARG A 75 16.09 16.99 9.12
C ARG A 75 16.94 18.25 9.16
#